data_AF-A0A350P9B7-F1
#
_entry.id   AF-A0A350P9B7-F1
#
_cell.length_a   1.000
_cell.length_b   1.000
_cell.length_c   1.000
_cell.angle_alpha   90.00
_cell.angle_beta   90.00
_cell.angle_gamma   90.00
#
_symmetry.space_group_name_H-M   'P 1'
#
loop_
_entity.id
_entity.type
_entity.pdbx_description
1 polymer ?
#
loop_
_entity_poly.entity_id
_entity_poly.type
_entity_poly.pdbx_seq_one_letter_code
_entity_poly.pdbx_strand_id
1 'polypeptide(L)' 'MPLITVKVFEDELDQAQSKKLIEEITNTVTRLTSEKLRPATWVVIEEIKDGHWGVAGNALSLDDVQKMMAD' A
#
# COMPACT_ATOMS: atom_id res chain seq x y z
N MET A 1 7.34 -17.35 -4.81
CA MET A 1 7.77 -16.17 -4.03
C MET A 1 6.79 -15.06 -4.35
N PRO A 2 5.78 -14.82 -3.50
CA PRO A 2 4.81 -13.76 -3.73
C PRO A 2 5.46 -12.38 -3.64
N LEU A 3 5.14 -11.49 -4.57
CA LEU A 3 5.49 -10.08 -4.52
C LEU A 3 4.20 -9.26 -4.52
N ILE A 4 4.09 -8.36 -3.55
CA ILE A 4 2.97 -7.44 -3.40
C ILE A 4 3.54 -6.03 -3.41
N THR A 5 3.01 -5.19 -4.29
CA THR A 5 3.34 -3.77 -4.33
C THR A 5 2.10 -2.99 -3.91
N VAL A 6 2.25 -2.20 -2.86
CA VAL A 6 1.26 -1.21 -2.42
C VAL A 6 1.74 0.14 -2.93
N LYS A 7 0.93 0.80 -3.77
CA LYS A 7 1.17 2.19 -4.16
C LYS A 7 0.30 3.08 -3.32
N VAL A 8 0.90 4.09 -2.71
CA VAL A 8 0.26 5.09 -1.85
C VAL A 8 0.79 6.48 -2.20
N PHE A 9 0.13 7.53 -1.74
CA PHE A 9 0.72 8.87 -1.82
C PHE A 9 1.87 9.02 -0.82
N GLU A 10 2.83 9.91 -1.14
CA GLU A 10 3.84 10.35 -0.17
C GLU A 10 3.15 10.86 1.10
N ASP A 11 3.68 10.49 2.27
CA ASP A 11 3.16 10.84 3.60
C ASP A 11 1.74 10.33 3.93
N GLU A 12 1.13 9.48 3.07
CA GLU A 12 -0.17 8.86 3.35
C GLU A 12 -0.11 7.88 4.53
N LEU A 13 1.01 7.17 4.67
CA LEU A 13 1.25 6.20 5.74
C LEU A 13 2.39 6.67 6.62
N ASP A 14 2.15 6.72 7.93
CA ASP A 14 3.25 6.82 8.88
C ASP A 14 4.07 5.51 8.97
N GLN A 15 5.20 5.57 9.68
CA GLN A 15 6.09 4.42 9.82
C GLN A 15 5.41 3.20 10.48
N ALA A 16 4.50 3.43 11.43
CA ALA A 16 3.82 2.36 12.16
C ALA A 16 2.74 1.70 11.28
N GLN A 17 1.99 2.50 10.52
CA GLN A 17 1.02 2.04 9.53
C GLN A 17 1.70 1.22 8.44
N SER A 18 2.83 1.70 7.89
CA SER A 18 3.63 0.97 6.91
C SER A 18 4.08 -0.40 7.43
N LYS A 19 4.61 -0.45 8.66
CA LYS A 19 5.02 -1.71 9.30
C LYS A 19 3.84 -2.67 9.47
N LYS A 20 2.70 -2.18 9.97
CA LYS A 20 1.50 -2.98 10.17
C LYS A 20 0.94 -3.50 8.84
N LEU A 21 0.97 -2.69 7.79
CA LEU A 21 0.49 -3.09 6.48
C LEU A 21 1.30 -4.25 5.90
N ILE A 22 2.63 -4.18 6.01
CA ILE A 22 3.53 -5.28 5.60
C ILE A 22 3.23 -6.57 6.36
N GLU A 23 3.02 -6.48 7.67
CA GLU A 23 2.67 -7.62 8.53
C GLU A 23 1.35 -8.26 8.10
N GLU A 24 0.28 -7.47 7.97
CA GLU A 24 -1.07 -7.95 7.67
C GLU A 24 -1.19 -8.52 6.25
N ILE A 25 -0.52 -7.91 5.25
CA ILE A 25 -0.45 -8.47 3.90
C ILE A 25 0.26 -9.81 3.92
N THR A 26 1.41 -9.89 4.61
CA THR A 26 2.16 -11.14 4.72
C THR A 26 1.31 -12.24 5.37
N ASN A 27 0.66 -11.93 6.50
CA ASN A 27 -0.23 -12.85 7.21
C ASN A 27 -1.39 -13.32 6.32
N THR A 28 -1.99 -12.42 5.56
CA THR A 28 -3.10 -12.74 4.67
C THR A 28 -2.67 -13.69 3.56
N VAL A 29 -1.54 -13.40 2.91
CA VAL A 29 -0.99 -14.24 1.84
C VAL A 29 -0.66 -15.63 2.37
N THR A 30 0.03 -15.74 3.50
CA THR A 30 0.46 -17.05 4.03
C THR A 30 -0.71 -17.86 4.57
N ARG A 31 -1.71 -17.22 5.18
CA ARG A 31 -2.95 -17.85 5.64
C ARG A 31 -3.74 -18.47 4.48
N LEU A 32 -3.78 -17.81 3.32
CA LEU A 32 -4.54 -18.28 2.16
C LEU A 32 -3.78 -19.30 1.31
N THR A 33 -2.45 -19.34 1.40
CA THR A 33 -1.60 -20.17 0.54
C THR A 33 -0.83 -21.22 1.34
N SER A 34 0.26 -20.82 1.99
CA SER A 34 1.06 -21.67 2.88
C SER A 34 1.96 -20.83 3.78
N GLU A 35 2.03 -21.21 5.06
CA GLU A 35 2.93 -20.57 6.03
C GLU A 35 4.42 -20.72 5.67
N LYS A 36 4.78 -21.75 4.89
CA LYS A 36 6.14 -21.95 4.39
C LYS A 36 6.61 -20.83 3.46
N LEU A 37 5.69 -20.03 2.92
CA LEU A 37 6.03 -18.93 2.02
C LEU A 37 6.39 -17.64 2.75
N ARG A 38 6.14 -17.51 4.07
CA ARG A 38 6.44 -16.29 4.84
C ARG A 38 7.83 -15.69 4.58
N PRO A 39 8.95 -16.44 4.65
CA PRO A 39 10.28 -15.86 4.43
C PRO A 39 10.52 -15.41 2.98
N ALA A 40 9.64 -15.78 2.05
CA ALA A 40 9.73 -15.47 0.63
C ALA A 40 8.55 -14.62 0.11
N THR A 41 7.72 -14.09 1.01
CA THR A 41 6.65 -13.13 0.71
C THR A 41 7.23 -11.73 0.83
N TRP A 42 7.24 -10.99 -0.27
CA TRP A 42 7.79 -9.64 -0.34
C TRP A 42 6.66 -8.62 -0.43
N VAL A 43 6.77 -7.55 0.36
CA VAL A 43 5.85 -6.42 0.33
C VAL A 43 6.68 -5.16 0.13
N VAL A 44 6.35 -4.41 -0.91
CA VAL A 44 6.98 -3.13 -1.24
C VAL A 44 5.93 -2.04 -1.15
N ILE A 45 6.24 -0.98 -0.43
CA ILE A 45 5.44 0.24 -0.39
C ILE A 45 6.12 1.25 -1.32
N GLU A 46 5.40 1.73 -2.32
CA GLU A 46 5.85 2.74 -3.28
C GLU A 46 5.05 4.02 -3.05
N GLU A 47 5.72 5.05 -2.57
CA GLU A 47 5.15 6.37 -2.38
C GLU A 47 5.18 7.16 -3.69
N ILE A 48 4.04 7.76 -4.04
CA ILE A 48 3.84 8.50 -5.27
C ILE A 48 3.59 9.96 -4.91
N LYS A 49 4.36 10.84 -5.54
CA LYS A 49 4.22 12.29 -5.39
C LYS A 49 2.85 12.79 -5.82
N ASP A 50 2.42 13.87 -5.18
CA ASP A 50 1.28 14.65 -5.64
C ASP A 50 1.40 15.01 -7.13
N GLY A 51 0.29 14.88 -7.85
CA GLY A 51 0.21 15.13 -9.28
C GLY A 51 0.73 13.98 -10.16
N HIS A 52 1.34 12.93 -9.58
CA HIS A 52 1.88 11.78 -10.33
C HIS A 52 0.95 10.56 -10.32
N TRP A 53 -0.19 10.65 -9.64
CA TRP A 53 -1.29 9.70 -9.70
C TRP A 53 -2.53 10.43 -10.21
N GLY A 54 -3.25 9.88 -11.21
CA GLY A 54 -4.49 10.48 -11.68
C GLY A 54 -5.64 9.50 -11.92
N VAL A 55 -6.86 10.02 -11.82
CA VAL A 55 -8.12 9.32 -12.12
C VAL A 55 -9.01 10.24 -12.95
N ALA A 56 -9.65 9.69 -13.99
CA ALA A 56 -10.55 10.42 -14.89
C ALA A 56 -9.94 11.70 -15.51
N GLY A 57 -8.62 11.71 -15.73
CA GLY A 57 -7.89 12.86 -16.30
C GLY A 57 -7.49 13.92 -15.28
N ASN A 58 -7.81 13.76 -13.99
CA ASN A 58 -7.39 14.65 -12.93
C ASN A 58 -6.18 14.06 -12.22
N ALA A 59 -5.10 14.83 -12.13
CA ALA A 59 -3.97 14.51 -11.28
C ALA A 59 -4.35 14.81 -9.84
N LEU A 60 -4.18 13.83 -8.96
CA LEU A 60 -4.60 13.87 -7.57
C LEU A 60 -3.43 14.21 -6.65
N SER A 61 -3.76 14.79 -5.51
CA SER A 61 -2.90 14.93 -4.35
C SER A 61 -3.39 14.04 -3.20
N LEU A 62 -2.55 13.87 -2.18
CA LEU A 62 -2.97 13.24 -0.93
C LEU A 62 -4.23 13.91 -0.34
N ASP A 63 -4.32 15.24 -0.38
CA ASP A 63 -5.46 16.01 0.10
C ASP A 63 -6.77 15.66 -0.65
N ASP A 64 -6.69 15.40 -1.95
CA ASP A 64 -7.86 15.02 -2.73
C ASP A 64 -8.39 13.65 -2.31
N VAL A 65 -7.48 12.70 -2.07
CA VAL A 65 -7.83 11.36 -1.59
C VAL A 65 -8.41 11.39 -0.18
N GLN A 66 -7.83 12.18 0.72
CA GLN A 66 -8.36 12.34 2.08
C GLN A 66 -9.79 12.89 2.09
N LYS A 67 -10.09 13.85 1.20
CA LYS A 67 -11.47 14.36 1.02
C LYS A 67 -12.40 13.27 0.50
N MET A 68 -11.96 12.45 -0.46
CA MET A 68 -12.75 11.33 -0.99
C MET A 68 -13.08 10.25 0.05
N MET A 69 -12.23 10.07 1.08
CA MET A 69 -12.44 9.09 2.15
C MET A 69 -13.31 9.62 3.31
N ALA A 70 -13.55 10.94 3.37
CA ALA A 70 -14.29 11.57 4.44
C ALA A 70 -15.83 11.61 4.21
N ASP A 71 -16.27 11.27 2.99
CA ASP A 71 -17.68 11.16 2.57
C ASP A 71 -18.19 9.71 2.66
#